data_AF-A0A0E9LQW7-F1
#
_entry.id   AF-A0A0E9LQW7-F1
#
_cell.length_a   1.000
_cell.length_b   1.000
_cell.length_c   1.000
_cell.angle_alpha   90.00
_cell.angle_beta   90.00
_cell.angle_gamma   90.00
#
_symmetry.space_group_name_H-M   'P 1'
#
loop_
_entity.id
_entity.type
_entity.pdbx_description
1 polymer ?
#
loop_
_entity_poly.entity_id
_entity_poly.type
_entity_poly.pdbx_seq_one_letter_code
_entity_poly.pdbx_strand_id
1 'polypeptide(L)'
;MTKHNNPSDKNPDYAQMAHDLNDKILQISNEITDQYPELLKYLDEMPITIPSDNDPEMSLKQLQSHYESLASILSEYKAKQPKKGE
;
A
#
# COMPACT_ATOMS: atom_id res chain seq x y z
N MET A 1 -42.68 6.79 7.98
CA MET A 1 -42.66 5.34 8.26
C MET A 1 -41.21 4.90 8.32
N THR A 2 -40.83 4.41 9.50
CA THR A 2 -39.67 3.59 9.90
C THR A 2 -38.29 3.84 9.27
N LYS A 3 -37.40 4.39 10.10
CA LYS A 3 -35.94 4.25 9.99
C LYS A 3 -35.57 2.77 9.91
N HIS A 4 -34.83 2.37 8.89
CA HIS A 4 -33.94 1.20 8.95
C HIS A 4 -32.50 1.68 8.74
N ASN A 5 -31.97 2.36 9.76
CA ASN A 5 -30.53 2.36 9.97
C ASN A 5 -30.22 1.00 10.58
N ASN A 6 -29.85 0.02 9.75
CA ASN A 6 -29.32 -1.25 10.24
C ASN A 6 -27.87 -0.99 10.68
N PRO A 7 -27.51 -1.09 11.97
CA PRO A 7 -26.13 -0.92 12.42
C PRO A 7 -25.34 -2.25 12.41
N SER A 8 -25.80 -3.28 11.67
CA SER A 8 -25.26 -4.65 11.73
C SER A 8 -24.37 -5.08 10.56
N ASP A 9 -24.13 -4.26 9.54
CA ASP A 9 -23.37 -4.66 8.35
C ASP A 9 -21.92 -4.14 8.32
N LYS A 10 -21.20 -4.20 9.46
CA LYS A 10 -19.73 -3.98 9.45
C LYS A 10 -19.01 -5.23 8.96
N ASN A 11 -19.37 -5.72 7.78
CA ASN A 11 -18.49 -6.64 7.07
C ASN A 11 -17.47 -5.75 6.35
N PRO A 12 -16.18 -5.80 6.71
CA PRO A 12 -15.17 -5.03 6.00
C PRO A 12 -15.21 -5.42 4.52
N ASP A 13 -15.45 -4.44 3.65
CA ASP A 13 -15.35 -4.63 2.21
C ASP A 13 -13.87 -4.76 1.84
N TYR A 14 -13.35 -5.98 2.00
CA TYR A 14 -11.96 -6.31 1.70
C TYR A 14 -11.61 -6.04 0.24
N ALA A 15 -12.58 -6.12 -0.67
CA ALA A 15 -12.36 -5.82 -2.08
C ALA A 15 -12.08 -4.33 -2.28
N GLN A 16 -12.87 -3.45 -1.66
CA GLN A 16 -12.63 -2.00 -1.71
C GLN A 16 -11.29 -1.64 -1.06
N MET A 17 -10.98 -2.20 0.11
CA MET A 17 -9.70 -1.91 0.79
C MET A 17 -8.49 -2.43 0.01
N ALA A 18 -8.60 -3.61 -0.61
CA ALA A 18 -7.54 -4.16 -1.45
C ALA A 18 -7.34 -3.31 -2.72
N HIS A 19 -8.43 -2.80 -3.30
CA HIS A 19 -8.35 -1.85 -4.42
C HIS A 19 -7.62 -0.56 -4.00
N ASP A 20 -8.02 0.05 -2.89
CA ASP A 20 -7.38 1.27 -2.37
C ASP A 20 -5.89 1.07 -2.07
N LEU A 21 -5.50 -0.12 -1.58
CA LEU A 21 -4.09 -0.45 -1.36
C LEU A 21 -3.32 -0.65 -2.65
N ASN A 22 -3.90 -1.34 -3.64
CA ASN A 22 -3.27 -1.53 -4.95
C ASN A 22 -3.02 -0.19 -5.64
N ASP A 23 -3.96 0.75 -5.58
CA ASP A 23 -3.79 2.08 -6.14
C ASP A 23 -2.64 2.85 -5.47
N LYS A 24 -2.52 2.74 -4.14
CA LYS A 24 -1.41 3.34 -3.38
C LYS A 24 -0.06 2.68 -3.72
N ILE A 25 -0.02 1.36 -3.84
CA ILE A 25 1.17 0.61 -4.27
C ILE A 25 1.59 1.05 -5.67
N LEU A 26 0.64 1.20 -6.60
CA LEU A 26 0.92 1.65 -7.95
C LEU A 26 1.46 3.09 -7.95
N GLN A 27 0.81 3.99 -7.20
CA GLN A 27 1.24 5.38 -7.10
C GLN A 27 2.67 5.50 -6.57
N ILE A 28 3.00 4.81 -5.48
CA ILE A 28 4.34 4.89 -4.89
C ILE A 28 5.39 4.21 -5.79
N SER A 29 5.03 3.12 -6.46
CA SER A 29 5.92 2.43 -7.40
C SER A 29 6.24 3.32 -8.61
N ASN A 30 5.24 4.04 -9.14
CA ASN A 30 5.45 5.02 -10.19
C ASN A 30 6.32 6.18 -9.70
N GLU A 31 6.07 6.70 -8.49
CA GLU A 31 6.91 7.76 -7.92
C GLU A 31 8.36 7.31 -7.74
N ILE A 32 8.58 6.08 -7.25
CA ILE A 32 9.92 5.49 -7.15
C ILE A 32 10.55 5.36 -8.53
N THR A 33 9.82 4.87 -9.54
CA THR A 33 10.36 4.67 -10.88
C THR A 33 10.72 5.99 -11.57
N ASP A 34 9.85 7.00 -11.45
CA ASP A 34 10.00 8.28 -12.15
C ASP A 34 10.95 9.26 -11.44
N GLN A 35 10.90 9.30 -10.10
CA GLN A 35 11.61 10.31 -9.30
C GLN A 35 12.81 9.74 -8.54
N TYR A 36 12.78 8.45 -8.21
CA TYR A 36 13.79 7.81 -7.36
C TYR A 36 14.29 6.47 -7.92
N PRO A 37 14.74 6.40 -9.19
CA PRO A 37 15.12 5.14 -9.83
C PRO A 37 16.25 4.41 -9.08
N GLU A 38 17.03 5.09 -8.24
CA GLU A 38 18.04 4.45 -7.38
C GLU A 38 17.44 3.53 -6.31
N LEU A 39 16.16 3.71 -5.97
CA LEU A 39 15.45 2.88 -5.01
C LEU A 39 14.91 1.58 -5.65
N LEU A 40 14.87 1.48 -6.98
CA LEU A 40 14.41 0.28 -7.70
C LEU A 40 15.17 -0.98 -7.31
N LYS A 41 16.46 -0.86 -6.95
CA LYS A 41 17.28 -1.99 -6.46
C LYS A 41 16.74 -2.63 -5.18
N TYR A 42 16.01 -1.87 -4.35
CA TYR A 42 15.38 -2.40 -3.14
C TYR A 42 14.04 -3.07 -3.45
N LEU A 43 13.42 -2.77 -4.60
CA LEU A 43 12.17 -3.39 -5.02
C LEU A 43 12.39 -4.79 -5.58
N ASP A 44 13.47 -4.98 -6.33
CA ASP A 44 13.84 -6.28 -6.91
C ASP A 44 14.13 -7.34 -5.82
N GLU A 45 14.59 -6.88 -4.64
CA GLU A 45 14.85 -7.74 -3.48
C GLU A 45 13.59 -8.08 -2.66
N MET A 46 12.44 -7.44 -2.94
CA MET A 46 11.20 -7.72 -2.23
C MET A 46 10.39 -8.82 -2.94
N PRO A 47 9.97 -9.89 -2.22
CA PRO A 47 9.09 -10.89 -2.81
C PRO A 47 7.72 -10.28 -3.12
N ILE A 48 7.26 -10.43 -4.38
CA ILE A 48 5.90 -10.07 -4.77
C ILE A 48 4.94 -11.07 -4.10
N THR A 49 4.16 -10.59 -3.14
CA THR A 49 3.13 -11.39 -2.47
C THR A 49 1.91 -11.50 -3.38
N ILE A 50 1.70 -12.68 -3.96
CA ILE A 50 0.46 -12.99 -4.67
C ILE A 50 -0.65 -13.18 -3.62
N PRO A 51 -1.72 -12.36 -3.64
CA PRO A 51 -2.84 -12.54 -2.73
C PRO A 51 -3.49 -13.92 -2.95
N SER A 52 -3.89 -14.57 -1.87
CA SER A 52 -4.56 -15.87 -1.91
C SER A 52 -6.07 -15.66 -1.83
N ASP A 53 -6.80 -16.07 -2.87
CA ASP A 53 -8.26 -15.92 -2.95
C ASP A 53 -9.02 -16.59 -1.80
N ASN A 54 -8.37 -17.53 -1.10
CA ASN A 54 -8.96 -18.27 0.01
C ASN A 54 -9.01 -17.47 1.32
N ASP A 55 -8.24 -16.38 1.45
CA ASP A 55 -8.20 -15.56 2.66
C ASP A 55 -8.07 -14.06 2.29
N PRO A 56 -9.19 -13.34 2.15
CA PRO A 56 -9.19 -11.94 1.76
C PRO A 56 -8.58 -11.02 2.84
N GLU A 57 -8.64 -11.41 4.12
CA GLU A 57 -8.00 -10.66 5.20
C GLU A 57 -6.47 -10.80 5.14
N MET A 58 -5.98 -12.02 4.94
CA MET A 58 -4.55 -12.29 4.76
C MET A 58 -4.02 -11.59 3.52
N SER A 59 -4.77 -11.63 2.42
CA SER A 59 -4.45 -10.91 1.18
C SER A 59 -4.36 -9.40 1.42
N LEU A 60 -5.30 -8.82 2.17
CA LEU A 60 -5.26 -7.40 2.51
C LEU A 60 -4.04 -7.05 3.37
N LYS A 61 -3.71 -7.88 4.37
CA LYS A 61 -2.52 -7.69 5.22
C LYS A 61 -1.22 -7.77 4.41
N GLN A 62 -1.15 -8.68 3.44
CA GLN A 62 0.01 -8.79 2.55
C GLN A 62 0.18 -7.54 1.69
N LEU A 63 -0.90 -7.02 1.10
CA LEU A 63 -0.88 -5.78 0.33
C LEU A 63 -0.49 -4.60 1.22
N GLN A 64 -1.02 -4.51 2.44
CA GLN A 64 -0.69 -3.45 3.37
C GLN A 64 0.79 -3.49 3.75
N SER A 65 1.32 -4.66 4.10
CA SER A 65 2.74 -4.82 4.43
C SER A 65 3.66 -4.46 3.27
N HIS A 66 3.26 -4.79 2.03
CA HIS A 66 3.99 -4.40 0.84
C HIS A 66 3.99 -2.87 0.64
N TYR A 67 2.83 -2.22 0.75
CA TYR A 67 2.71 -0.77 0.70
C TYR A 67 3.58 -0.08 1.76
N GLU A 68 3.50 -0.54 3.02
CA GLU A 68 4.28 0.03 4.13
C GLU A 68 5.78 -0.10 3.90
N SER A 69 6.24 -1.21 3.31
CA SER A 69 7.64 -1.40 2.96
C SER A 69 8.11 -0.39 1.91
N LEU A 70 7.35 -0.22 0.82
CA LEU A 70 7.62 0.79 -0.21
C LEU A 70 7.63 2.21 0.38
N ALA A 71 6.63 2.52 1.20
CA ALA A 71 6.49 3.81 1.87
C ALA A 71 7.66 4.10 2.81
N SER A 72 8.12 3.10 3.56
CA SER A 72 9.26 3.24 4.46
C SER A 72 10.54 3.53 3.69
N ILE A 73 10.82 2.79 2.61
CA ILE A 73 12.02 3.00 1.76
C ILE A 73 12.04 4.43 1.22
N LEU A 74 10.93 4.88 0.64
CA LEU A 74 10.81 6.22 0.08
C LEU A 74 10.90 7.31 1.15
N SER A 75 10.24 7.12 2.28
CA SER A 75 10.24 8.06 3.40
C SER A 75 11.64 8.20 4.01
N GLU A 76 12.32 7.08 4.27
CA GLU A 76 13.69 7.08 4.77
C GLU A 76 14.65 7.77 3.79
N TYR A 77 14.50 7.52 2.49
CA TYR A 77 15.32 8.16 1.48
C TYR A 77 15.11 9.68 1.51
N LYS A 78 13.86 10.15 1.49
CA LYS A 78 13.50 11.57 1.59
C LYS A 78 14.00 12.21 2.89
N ALA A 79 13.98 11.49 4.00
CA ALA A 79 14.48 11.98 5.28
C ALA A 79 16.01 12.06 5.35
N LYS A 80 16.72 11.16 4.64
CA LYS A 80 18.19 11.15 4.55
C LYS A 80 18.73 12.22 3.60
N GLN A 81 17.94 12.66 2.62
CA GLN A 81 18.30 13.82 1.81
C GLN A 81 18.35 15.05 2.72
N PRO A 82 19.48 15.78 2.80
CA PRO A 82 19.50 17.03 3.54
C PRO A 82 18.43 17.91 2.91
N LYS A 83 17.47 18.39 3.72
CA LYS A 83 16.51 19.41 3.29
C LYS A 83 17.33 20.49 2.60
N LYS A 84 17.28 20.52 1.26
CA LYS A 84 17.99 21.54 0.49
C LYS A 84 17.38 22.85 0.98
N GLY A 85 18.24 23.66 1.59
CA GLY A 85 17.88 24.63 2.61
C GLY A 85 16.68 25.52 2.29
N GLU A 86 15.91 25.80 3.34
CA GLU A 86 15.30 27.13 3.50
C GLU A 86 16.39 28.17 3.80
#